data_AF-A0A2E4JS42-F1
#
_entry.id   AF-A0A2E4JS42-F1
#
_cell.length_a   1.000
_cell.length_b   1.000
_cell.length_c   1.000
_cell.angle_alpha   90.00
_cell.angle_beta   90.00
_cell.angle_gamma   90.00
#
_symmetry.space_group_name_H-M   'P 1'
#
loop_
_entity.id
_entity.type
_entity.pdbx_description
1 polymer ?
#
loop_
_entity_poly.entity_id
_entity_poly.type
_entity_poly.pdbx_seq_one_letter_code
_entity_poly.pdbx_strand_id
1 'polypeptide(L)'
;MVRKGSKLPEKTKRKMSKASKGKKNPFYGKAHSKATKRKMSEALKGRKPWNTGKPRSEETKRKISKAMKGRKPWNTGKPASEEAKRNQSEKMKGRKPWNTGKPLSKATKRKISKAMNGGKKS
;
A
#
# COMPACT_ATOMS: atom_id res chain seq x y z
N MET A 1 -28.86 -0.88 39.10
CA MET A 1 -27.68 0.02 39.04
C MET A 1 -26.57 -0.66 38.24
N VAL A 2 -26.30 -0.27 36.99
CA VAL A 2 -25.20 -0.87 36.20
C VAL A 2 -23.93 -0.03 36.42
N ARG A 3 -22.89 -0.64 37.00
CA ARG A 3 -21.60 0.03 37.25
C ARG A 3 -20.88 0.33 35.93
N LYS A 4 -20.87 1.61 35.56
CA LYS A 4 -20.08 2.17 34.46
C LYS A 4 -18.60 1.81 34.68
N GLY A 5 -18.03 0.98 33.80
CA GLY A 5 -16.62 0.58 33.85
C GLY A 5 -16.33 -0.85 34.34
N SER A 6 -17.33 -1.66 34.69
CA SER A 6 -17.08 -3.07 35.04
C SER A 6 -16.61 -3.89 33.83
N LYS A 7 -15.43 -4.50 33.94
CA LYS A 7 -14.90 -5.39 32.89
C LYS A 7 -15.68 -6.70 32.92
N LEU A 8 -16.42 -6.98 31.87
CA LEU A 8 -17.07 -8.28 31.69
C LEU A 8 -16.03 -9.41 31.75
N PRO A 9 -16.36 -10.56 32.37
CA PRO A 9 -15.46 -11.71 32.42
C PRO A 9 -15.21 -12.24 31.01
N GLU A 10 -14.00 -12.74 30.77
CA GLU A 10 -13.52 -13.13 29.44
C GLU A 10 -14.42 -14.21 28.80
N LYS A 11 -14.90 -15.15 29.60
CA LYS A 11 -15.87 -16.18 29.17
C LYS A 11 -17.14 -15.56 28.60
N THR A 12 -17.66 -14.51 29.23
CA THR A 12 -18.88 -13.82 28.80
C THR A 12 -18.62 -12.97 27.56
N LYS A 13 -17.49 -12.24 27.50
CA LYS A 13 -17.05 -11.53 26.28
C LYS A 13 -16.93 -12.46 25.08
N ARG A 14 -16.29 -13.61 25.27
CA ARG A 14 -16.11 -14.63 24.23
C ARG A 14 -17.45 -15.21 23.78
N LYS A 15 -18.38 -15.48 24.71
CA LYS A 15 -19.75 -15.94 24.37
C LYS A 15 -20.50 -14.90 23.53
N MET A 16 -20.51 -13.63 23.94
CA MET A 16 -21.18 -12.57 23.18
C MET A 16 -20.53 -12.35 21.80
N SER A 17 -19.21 -12.35 21.71
CA SER A 17 -18.49 -12.25 20.44
C SER A 17 -18.84 -13.39 19.49
N LYS A 18 -18.94 -14.62 19.99
CA LYS A 18 -19.36 -15.78 19.17
C LYS A 18 -20.82 -15.67 18.72
N ALA A 19 -21.69 -15.08 19.52
CA ALA A 19 -23.10 -14.91 19.20
C ALA A 19 -23.33 -13.89 18.07
N SER A 20 -22.46 -12.89 17.91
CA SER A 20 -22.59 -11.84 16.89
C SER A 20 -21.65 -11.98 15.69
N LYS A 21 -20.91 -13.10 15.58
CA LYS A 21 -19.92 -13.31 14.51
C LYS A 21 -20.55 -13.94 13.26
N GLY A 22 -20.08 -13.51 12.09
CA GLY A 22 -20.45 -14.10 10.80
C GLY A 22 -21.94 -13.97 10.52
N LYS A 23 -22.56 -15.06 10.04
CA LYS A 23 -24.00 -15.14 9.68
C LYS A 23 -24.96 -14.79 10.82
N LYS A 24 -24.51 -14.85 12.08
CA LYS A 24 -25.32 -14.50 13.25
C LYS A 24 -25.44 -13.00 13.49
N ASN A 25 -24.62 -12.18 12.82
CA ASN A 25 -24.75 -10.73 12.87
C ASN A 25 -26.04 -10.30 12.13
N PRO A 26 -26.94 -9.51 12.72
CA PRO A 26 -28.14 -9.00 12.05
C PRO A 26 -27.88 -8.22 10.74
N PHE A 27 -26.65 -7.70 10.58
CA PHE A 27 -26.19 -6.99 9.38
C PHE A 27 -25.36 -7.86 8.43
N TYR A 28 -25.24 -9.17 8.67
CA TYR A 28 -24.50 -10.05 7.76
C TYR A 28 -25.14 -10.05 6.36
N GLY A 29 -24.32 -9.85 5.34
CA GLY A 29 -24.77 -9.77 3.93
C GLY A 29 -25.51 -8.47 3.56
N LYS A 30 -25.81 -7.58 4.52
CA LYS A 30 -26.49 -6.30 4.23
C LYS A 30 -25.47 -5.22 3.90
N ALA A 31 -25.74 -4.46 2.84
CA ALA A 31 -24.92 -3.32 2.45
C ALA A 31 -25.51 -2.00 2.98
N HIS A 32 -24.66 -1.09 3.42
CA HIS A 32 -25.09 0.29 3.70
C HIS A 32 -25.52 1.01 2.41
N SER A 33 -26.51 1.90 2.54
CA SER A 33 -26.96 2.76 1.44
C SER A 33 -25.83 3.68 0.94
N LYS A 34 -25.93 4.15 -0.30
CA LYS A 34 -24.95 5.11 -0.87
C LYS A 34 -24.84 6.37 -0.01
N ALA A 35 -25.97 6.90 0.46
CA ALA A 35 -26.01 8.08 1.33
C ALA A 35 -25.24 7.85 2.65
N THR A 36 -25.43 6.70 3.30
CA THR A 36 -24.71 6.38 4.54
C THR A 36 -23.22 6.19 4.30
N LYS A 37 -22.82 5.50 3.21
CA LYS A 37 -21.41 5.37 2.82
C LYS A 37 -20.75 6.73 2.59
N ARG A 38 -21.46 7.64 1.91
CA ARG A 38 -20.99 9.01 1.68
C ARG A 38 -20.79 9.76 2.99
N LYS A 39 -21.78 9.76 3.90
CA LYS A 39 -21.67 10.38 5.23
C LYS A 39 -20.47 9.86 6.02
N MET A 40 -20.26 8.53 6.05
CA MET A 40 -19.09 7.94 6.72
C MET A 40 -17.77 8.36 6.07
N SER A 41 -17.72 8.40 4.74
CA SER A 41 -16.52 8.82 4.01
C SER A 41 -16.18 10.29 4.27
N GLU A 42 -17.19 11.17 4.26
CA GLU A 42 -17.03 12.59 4.54
C GLU A 42 -16.54 12.82 5.98
N ALA A 43 -17.11 12.11 6.95
CA ALA A 43 -16.69 12.19 8.35
C ALA A 43 -15.25 11.70 8.59
N LEU A 44 -14.75 10.76 7.79
CA LEU A 44 -13.39 10.23 7.90
C LEU A 44 -12.37 11.01 7.07
N LYS A 45 -12.82 11.83 6.12
CA LYS A 45 -11.94 12.58 5.23
C LYS A 45 -11.08 13.56 6.03
N GLY A 46 -9.77 13.51 5.82
CA GLY A 46 -8.80 14.37 6.52
C GLY A 46 -8.46 13.93 7.95
N ARG A 47 -9.13 12.92 8.51
CA ARG A 47 -8.83 12.42 9.86
C ARG A 47 -7.48 11.69 9.86
N LYS A 48 -6.51 12.22 10.60
CA LYS A 48 -5.20 11.58 10.78
C LYS A 48 -5.36 10.28 11.58
N PRO A 49 -4.80 9.15 11.12
CA PRO A 49 -4.81 7.92 11.90
C PRO A 49 -3.89 8.04 13.13
N TRP A 50 -4.15 7.26 14.16
CA TRP A 50 -3.42 7.29 15.44
C TRP A 50 -1.92 6.97 15.32
N ASN A 51 -1.52 6.30 14.24
CA ASN A 51 -0.14 5.91 13.95
C ASN A 51 0.54 6.87 12.96
N THR A 52 -0.03 8.05 12.72
CA THR A 52 0.65 9.10 11.95
C THR A 52 1.99 9.43 12.62
N GLY A 53 3.08 9.39 11.85
CA GLY A 53 4.44 9.63 12.35
C GLY A 53 5.09 8.46 13.11
N LYS A 54 4.38 7.34 13.32
CA LYS A 54 4.94 6.16 13.99
C LYS A 54 5.47 5.16 12.95
N PRO A 55 6.80 5.00 12.79
CA PRO A 55 7.35 4.07 11.81
C PRO A 55 7.04 2.62 12.20
N ARG A 56 6.91 1.75 11.20
CA ARG A 56 6.80 0.30 11.43
C ARG A 56 8.14 -0.26 11.91
N SER A 57 8.11 -1.31 12.74
CA SER A 57 9.32 -2.03 13.13
C SER A 57 10.03 -2.67 11.93
N GLU A 58 11.35 -2.84 12.00
CA GLU A 58 12.14 -3.47 10.94
C GLU A 58 11.68 -4.90 10.63
N GLU A 59 11.35 -5.68 11.67
CA GLU A 59 10.79 -7.01 11.51
C GLU A 59 9.51 -6.99 10.66
N THR A 60 8.64 -6.02 10.91
CA THR A 60 7.38 -5.85 10.17
C THR A 60 7.64 -5.44 8.72
N LYS A 61 8.59 -4.53 8.47
CA LYS A 61 9.00 -4.14 7.11
C LYS A 61 9.54 -5.35 6.34
N ARG A 62 10.38 -6.17 6.99
CA ARG A 62 10.94 -7.40 6.42
C ARG A 62 9.84 -8.41 6.06
N LYS A 63 8.84 -8.61 6.93
CA LYS A 63 7.69 -9.48 6.66
C LYS A 63 6.90 -9.03 5.43
N ILE A 64 6.60 -7.73 5.32
CA ILE A 64 5.90 -7.18 4.14
C ILE A 64 6.73 -7.36 2.88
N SER A 65 8.03 -7.03 2.93
CA SER A 65 8.94 -7.15 1.78
C SER A 65 8.98 -8.58 1.24
N LYS A 66 9.14 -9.58 2.13
CA LYS A 66 9.09 -11.00 1.76
C LYS A 66 7.76 -11.39 1.12
N ALA A 67 6.64 -10.94 1.69
CA ALA A 67 5.32 -11.27 1.15
C ALA A 67 5.05 -10.61 -0.22
N MET A 68 5.61 -9.43 -0.48
CA MET A 68 5.41 -8.69 -1.74
C MET A 68 6.35 -9.14 -2.86
N LYS A 69 7.48 -9.78 -2.53
CA LYS A 69 8.47 -10.22 -3.52
C LYS A 69 7.83 -11.18 -4.52
N GLY A 70 7.94 -10.87 -5.82
CA GLY A 70 7.41 -11.69 -6.90
C GLY A 70 5.90 -11.55 -7.16
N ARG A 71 5.17 -10.72 -6.39
CA ARG A 71 3.75 -10.47 -6.67
C ARG A 71 3.61 -9.67 -7.96
N LYS A 72 2.93 -10.24 -8.95
CA LYS A 72 2.60 -9.55 -10.21
C LYS A 72 1.49 -8.51 -9.96
N PRO A 73 1.64 -7.27 -10.45
CA PRO A 73 0.57 -6.28 -10.38
C PRO A 73 -0.58 -6.65 -11.32
N TRP A 74 -1.78 -6.16 -11.06
CA TRP A 74 -2.99 -6.46 -11.84
C TRP A 74 -2.92 -6.02 -13.32
N ASN A 75 -2.03 -5.07 -13.63
CA ASN A 75 -1.79 -4.53 -14.96
C ASN A 75 -0.59 -5.19 -15.65
N THR A 76 -0.11 -6.33 -15.15
CA THR A 76 0.93 -7.09 -15.86
C THR A 76 0.47 -7.42 -17.27
N GLY A 77 1.25 -7.04 -18.29
CA GLY A 77 0.90 -7.24 -19.70
C GLY A 77 -0.10 -6.22 -20.28
N LYS A 78 -0.60 -5.26 -19.49
CA LYS A 78 -1.47 -4.19 -19.99
C LYS A 78 -0.61 -2.95 -20.31
N PRO A 79 -0.56 -2.48 -21.57
CA PRO A 79 0.21 -1.29 -21.92
C PRO A 79 -0.40 -0.05 -21.25
N ALA A 80 0.46 0.91 -20.90
CA ALA A 80 0.01 2.23 -20.46
C ALA A 80 -0.70 2.95 -21.63
N SER A 81 -1.70 3.78 -21.33
CA SER A 81 -2.35 4.62 -22.34
C SER A 81 -1.36 5.64 -22.92
N GLU A 82 -1.56 6.05 -24.17
CA GLU A 82 -0.75 7.08 -24.81
C GLU A 82 -0.75 8.40 -24.02
N GLU A 83 -1.91 8.76 -23.45
CA GLU A 83 -2.03 9.90 -22.56
C GLU A 83 -1.13 9.78 -21.32
N ALA A 84 -1.09 8.60 -20.68
CA ALA A 84 -0.23 8.38 -19.52
C ALA A 84 1.26 8.49 -19.89
N LYS A 85 1.66 7.95 -21.05
CA LYS A 85 3.04 8.06 -21.56
C LYS A 85 3.40 9.53 -21.84
N ARG A 86 2.50 10.28 -22.50
CA ARG A 86 2.68 11.71 -22.77
C ARG A 86 2.83 12.51 -21.48
N ASN A 87 1.93 12.32 -20.53
CA ASN A 87 1.96 13.00 -19.23
C ASN A 87 3.25 12.69 -18.44
N GLN A 88 3.77 11.47 -18.54
CA GLN A 88 5.06 11.10 -17.95
C GLN A 88 6.23 11.80 -18.65
N SER A 89 6.23 11.85 -19.98
CA SER A 89 7.27 12.53 -20.76
C SER A 89 7.35 14.02 -20.42
N GLU A 90 6.21 14.72 -20.43
CA GLU A 90 6.15 16.15 -20.10
C GLU A 90 6.68 16.45 -18.69
N LYS A 91 6.34 15.63 -17.69
CA LYS A 91 6.86 15.77 -16.32
C LYS A 91 8.36 15.50 -16.19
N MET A 92 8.93 14.71 -17.09
CA MET A 92 10.35 14.36 -17.10
C MET A 92 11.20 15.36 -17.87
N LYS A 93 10.59 16.14 -18.78
CA LYS A 93 11.25 17.17 -19.57
C LYS A 93 11.91 18.20 -18.64
N GLY A 94 13.20 18.47 -18.89
CA GLY A 94 13.98 19.45 -18.12
C GLY A 94 14.50 18.96 -16.76
N ARG A 95 14.21 17.73 -16.32
CA ARG A 95 14.81 17.18 -15.09
C ARG A 95 16.31 16.95 -15.28
N LYS A 96 17.13 17.69 -14.52
CA LYS A 96 18.58 17.46 -14.43
C LYS A 96 18.86 16.30 -13.47
N PRO A 97 19.62 15.27 -13.87
CA PRO A 97 20.03 14.21 -12.95
C PRO A 97 21.03 14.75 -11.91
N TRP A 98 21.05 14.14 -10.72
CA TRP A 98 21.88 14.59 -9.59
C TRP A 98 23.41 14.61 -9.87
N ASN A 99 23.84 13.90 -10.91
CA ASN A 99 25.23 13.77 -11.34
C ASN A 99 25.58 14.62 -12.57
N THR A 100 24.76 15.61 -12.95
CA THR A 100 25.14 16.56 -14.00
C THR A 100 26.49 17.19 -13.69
N GLY A 101 27.42 17.13 -14.66
CA GLY A 101 28.79 17.65 -14.51
C GLY A 101 29.77 16.75 -13.74
N LYS A 102 29.32 15.62 -13.18
CA LYS A 102 30.18 14.64 -12.49
C LYS A 102 30.44 13.44 -13.41
N PRO A 103 31.60 13.36 -14.08
CA PRO A 103 31.87 12.27 -15.01
C PRO A 103 31.94 10.92 -14.28
N LEU A 104 31.26 9.91 -14.83
CA LEU A 104 31.38 8.53 -14.34
C LEU A 104 32.83 8.04 -14.46
N SER A 105 33.31 7.33 -13.44
CA SER A 105 34.64 6.73 -13.47
C SER A 105 34.78 5.72 -14.63
N LYS A 106 35.99 5.54 -15.15
CA LYS A 106 36.27 4.54 -16.21
C LYS A 106 35.80 3.14 -15.79
N ALA A 107 35.99 2.78 -14.52
CA ALA A 107 35.53 1.51 -13.96
C ALA A 107 34.00 1.37 -13.99
N THR A 108 33.26 2.41 -13.61
CA THR A 108 31.79 2.41 -13.66
C THR A 108 31.27 2.37 -15.09
N LYS A 109 31.89 3.14 -16.01
CA LYS A 109 31.57 3.08 -17.45
C LYS A 109 31.77 1.67 -18.02
N ARG A 110 32.88 1.00 -17.66
CA ARG A 110 33.16 -0.39 -18.07
C ARG A 110 32.13 -1.37 -17.51
N LYS A 111 31.71 -1.22 -16.25
CA LYS A 111 30.65 -2.04 -15.65
C LYS A 111 29.31 -1.88 -16.37
N ILE A 112 28.91 -0.64 -16.67
CA ILE A 112 27.69 -0.33 -17.42
C ILE A 112 27.75 -0.95 -18.82
N SER A 113 28.86 -0.76 -19.55
CA SER A 113 29.05 -1.32 -20.89
C SER A 113 28.94 -2.85 -20.90
N LYS A 114 29.57 -3.54 -19.94
CA LYS A 114 29.44 -5.00 -19.80
C LYS A 114 28.00 -5.44 -19.52
N ALA A 115 27.26 -4.72 -18.70
CA ALA A 115 25.86 -5.03 -18.38
C ALA A 115 24.92 -4.83 -19.59
N MET A 116 25.15 -3.78 -20.39
CA MET A 116 24.34 -3.51 -21.58
C MET A 116 24.62 -4.50 -22.72
N ASN A 117 25.87 -4.92 -22.89
CA ASN A 117 26.27 -5.83 -23.96
C ASN A 117 26.12 -7.32 -23.59
N GLY A 118 26.23 -7.67 -22.29
CA GLY A 118 26.12 -9.05 -21.81
C GLY A 118 24.69 -9.63 -21.82
N GLY A 119 23.68 -8.81 -22.14
CA GLY A 119 22.28 -9.24 -22.31
C GLY A 119 21.94 -9.74 -23.72
N LYS A 120 22.82 -9.56 -24.72
CA LYS A 120 22.67 -10.17 -26.05
C LYS A 120 23.32 -11.56 -26.02
N LYS A 121 22.64 -12.55 -25.43
CA LYS A 121 22.93 -13.94 -25.78
C LYS A 121 22.17 -14.23 -27.07
N SER A 122 22.96 -14.43 -28.12
CA SER A 122 22.65 -15.33 -29.24
C SER A 122 22.05 -16.64 -28.72
#